data_AF-A0A3D9BLP8-F1
#
_entry.id   AF-A0A3D9BLP8-F1
#
_cell.length_a   1.000
_cell.length_b   1.000
_cell.length_c   1.000
_cell.angle_alpha   90.00
_cell.angle_beta   90.00
_cell.angle_gamma   90.00
#
_symmetry.space_group_name_H-M   'P 1'
#
loop_
_entity.id
_entity.type
_entity.pdbx_description
1 polymer ?
#
loop_
_entity_poly.entity_id
_entity_poly.type
_entity_poly.pdbx_seq_one_letter_code
_entity_poly.pdbx_strand_id
1 'polypeptide(L)'
;MGEIVGAVIAGRSVNKREAAVARWDDIDADGQYLAGIDGVVARIDQRARSLKLKAERSSTPAQAELPFELPAAVAMDIEGTTLVATRDLSRDQFERAIEIRRRQIAHDSAALREWREALRQADRFWAAHPDWCFGDCLDAILAQADQPAARPEVPA
;
A
#
# COMPACT_ATOMS: atom_id res chain seq x y z
N MET A 1 7.41 -7.80 16.52
CA MET A 1 6.74 -7.63 15.20
C MET A 1 6.46 -8.94 14.48
N GLY A 2 7.41 -9.89 14.42
CA GLY A 2 7.20 -11.19 13.74
C GLY A 2 5.98 -11.98 14.24
N GLU A 3 5.67 -11.95 15.53
CA GLU A 3 4.49 -12.62 16.11
C GLU A 3 3.14 -12.00 15.71
N ILE A 4 3.09 -10.69 15.48
CA ILE A 4 1.87 -9.99 15.04
C ILE A 4 1.57 -10.35 13.58
N VAL A 5 2.60 -10.34 12.74
CA VAL A 5 2.50 -10.76 11.33
C VAL A 5 2.17 -12.26 11.25
N GLY A 6 2.79 -13.09 12.10
CA GLY A 6 2.47 -14.52 12.20
C GLY A 6 1.04 -14.82 12.65
N ALA A 7 0.47 -14.02 13.56
CA ALA A 7 -0.93 -14.17 13.98
C ALA A 7 -1.93 -13.78 12.88
N VAL A 8 -1.63 -12.73 12.10
CA VAL A 8 -2.43 -12.35 10.92
C VAL A 8 -2.33 -13.41 9.82
N ILE A 9 -1.13 -13.95 9.57
CA ILE A 9 -0.91 -15.04 8.60
C ILE A 9 -1.64 -16.33 9.05
N ALA A 10 -1.75 -16.58 10.35
CA ALA A 10 -2.49 -17.71 10.92
C ALA A 10 -4.02 -17.48 10.98
N GLY A 11 -4.57 -16.48 10.28
CA GLY A 11 -6.01 -16.22 10.17
C GLY A 11 -6.64 -15.58 11.41
N ARG A 12 -5.87 -15.16 12.41
CA ARG A 12 -6.40 -14.47 13.59
C ARG A 12 -6.53 -12.98 13.34
N SER A 13 -7.66 -12.40 13.74
CA SER A 13 -7.81 -10.95 13.77
C SER A 13 -6.91 -10.36 14.86
N VAL A 14 -6.05 -9.41 14.48
CA VAL A 14 -5.19 -8.71 15.43
C VAL A 14 -5.62 -7.26 15.51
N ASN A 15 -6.05 -6.84 16.70
CA ASN A 15 -6.22 -5.42 17.00
C ASN A 15 -4.83 -4.78 17.15
N LYS A 16 -4.41 -4.04 16.11
CA LYS A 16 -3.09 -3.38 16.06
C LYS A 16 -2.85 -2.44 17.24
N ARG A 17 -3.90 -1.79 17.77
CA ARG A 17 -3.77 -0.88 18.91
C ARG A 17 -3.50 -1.64 20.21
N GLU A 18 -4.22 -2.72 20.46
CA GLU A 18 -4.00 -3.56 21.64
C GLU A 18 -2.62 -4.22 21.59
N ALA A 19 -2.20 -4.72 20.43
CA ALA A 19 -0.87 -5.30 20.25
C ALA A 19 0.25 -4.27 20.45
N ALA A 20 0.05 -3.01 20.05
CA ALA A 20 1.00 -1.93 20.28
C ALA A 20 1.09 -1.56 21.78
N VAL A 21 -0.04 -1.51 22.49
CA VAL A 21 -0.07 -1.25 23.94
C VAL A 21 0.61 -2.36 24.72
N ALA A 22 0.32 -3.62 24.38
CA ALA A 22 0.86 -4.78 25.09
C ALA A 22 2.38 -4.93 24.99
N ARG A 23 3.02 -4.27 24.01
CA ARG A 23 4.48 -4.33 23.78
C ARG A 23 5.14 -2.97 23.88
N TRP A 24 4.42 -1.96 24.37
CA TRP A 24 4.93 -0.60 24.45
C TRP A 24 6.18 -0.53 25.33
N ASP A 25 6.15 -1.23 26.46
CA ASP A 25 7.25 -1.27 27.44
C ASP A 25 8.42 -2.16 26.98
N ASP A 26 8.24 -2.97 25.93
CA ASP A 26 9.32 -3.75 25.30
C ASP A 26 10.22 -2.88 24.38
N ILE A 27 9.78 -1.67 24.04
CA ILE A 27 10.50 -0.73 23.18
C ILE A 27 11.33 0.19 24.07
N ASP A 28 12.61 0.36 23.75
CA ASP A 28 13.47 1.29 24.47
C ASP A 28 13.05 2.76 24.27
N ALA A 29 13.57 3.66 25.11
CA ALA A 29 13.18 5.06 25.10
C ALA A 29 13.43 5.74 23.75
N ASP A 30 14.51 5.36 23.05
CA ASP A 30 14.84 5.89 21.73
C ASP A 30 13.85 5.37 20.67
N GLY A 31 13.48 4.09 20.71
CA GLY A 31 12.46 3.52 19.83
C GLY A 31 11.07 4.11 20.08
N GLN A 32 10.70 4.36 21.33
CA GLN A 32 9.45 5.03 21.68
C GLN A 32 9.43 6.49 21.17
N TYR A 33 10.56 7.19 21.28
CA TYR A 33 10.71 8.55 20.76
C TYR A 33 10.55 8.61 19.24
N LEU A 34 11.25 7.74 18.51
CA LEU A 34 11.17 7.67 17.04
C LEU A 34 9.75 7.30 16.58
N ALA A 35 9.11 6.31 17.21
CA ALA A 35 7.72 5.96 16.92
C ALA A 35 6.74 7.12 17.20
N GLY A 36 7.03 7.94 18.22
CA GLY A 36 6.31 9.17 18.51
C GLY A 36 6.45 10.20 17.38
N ILE A 37 7.66 10.42 16.88
CA ILE A 37 7.94 11.31 15.75
C ILE A 37 7.21 10.83 14.49
N ASP A 38 7.31 9.54 14.14
CA ASP A 38 6.60 8.96 12.99
C ASP A 38 5.08 9.14 13.12
N GLY A 39 4.54 8.93 14.32
CA GLY A 39 3.12 9.16 14.62
C GLY A 39 2.70 10.64 14.51
N VAL A 40 3.61 11.58 14.72
CA VAL A 40 3.37 13.02 14.49
C VAL A 40 3.45 13.34 12.99
N VAL A 41 4.46 12.83 12.28
CA VAL A 41 4.60 12.98 10.82
C VAL A 41 3.36 12.46 10.10
N ALA A 42 2.89 11.25 10.41
CA ALA A 42 1.68 10.68 9.82
C ALA A 42 0.42 11.56 10.07
N ARG A 43 0.34 12.21 11.23
CA ARG A 43 -0.77 13.14 11.55
C ARG A 43 -0.65 14.46 10.79
N ILE A 44 0.56 14.96 10.58
CA ILE A 44 0.83 16.13 9.73
C ILE A 44 0.43 15.81 8.30
N ASP A 45 0.82 14.65 7.76
CA ASP A 45 0.44 14.20 6.42
C ASP A 45 -1.06 14.04 6.26
N GLN A 46 -1.73 13.42 7.23
CA GLN A 46 -3.19 13.28 7.21
C GLN A 46 -3.89 14.64 7.23
N ARG A 47 -3.40 15.60 8.04
CA ARG A 47 -3.92 16.97 8.06
C ARG A 47 -3.66 17.69 6.75
N ALA A 48 -2.46 17.59 6.18
CA ALA A 48 -2.10 18.19 4.90
C ALA A 48 -2.99 17.65 3.76
N ARG A 49 -3.23 16.33 3.71
CA ARG A 49 -4.18 15.70 2.78
C ARG A 49 -5.61 16.18 3.01
N SER A 50 -6.05 16.30 4.27
CA SER A 50 -7.40 16.79 4.59
C SER A 50 -7.60 18.27 4.22
N LEU A 51 -6.56 19.09 4.37
CA LEU A 51 -6.55 20.50 4.00
C LEU A 51 -6.53 20.66 2.48
N LYS A 52 -5.75 19.82 1.77
CA LYS A 52 -5.79 19.73 0.30
C LYS A 52 -7.20 19.39 -0.19
N LEU A 53 -7.84 18.34 0.37
CA LEU A 53 -9.21 17.95 0.02
C LEU A 53 -10.26 19.03 0.36
N LYS A 54 -10.06 19.77 1.47
CA LYS A 54 -10.94 20.90 1.82
C LYS A 54 -10.72 22.08 0.86
N ALA A 55 -9.48 22.41 0.54
CA ALA A 55 -9.13 23.48 -0.40
C ALA A 55 -9.67 23.21 -1.81
N GLU A 56 -9.60 21.96 -2.28
CA GLU A 56 -10.21 21.49 -3.53
C GLU A 56 -11.74 21.66 -3.50
N ARG A 57 -12.40 21.39 -2.36
CA ARG A 57 -13.85 21.58 -2.18
C ARG A 57 -14.29 23.03 -2.00
N SER A 58 -13.40 23.91 -1.56
CA SER A 58 -13.69 25.34 -1.30
C SER A 58 -13.14 26.27 -2.37
N SER A 59 -12.81 25.76 -3.55
CA SER A 59 -12.46 26.60 -4.71
C SER A 59 -13.64 27.53 -5.02
N THR A 60 -13.44 28.80 -4.69
CA THR A 60 -14.35 29.89 -4.98
C THR A 60 -14.25 30.17 -6.49
N PRO A 61 -15.35 30.50 -7.21
CA PRO A 61 -15.38 30.64 -8.68
C PRO A 61 -14.57 31.83 -9.25
N ALA A 62 -13.66 32.42 -8.48
CA ALA A 62 -12.82 33.55 -8.86
C ALA A 62 -11.35 33.17 -9.17
N GLN A 63 -10.96 31.91 -8.99
CA GLN A 63 -9.66 31.43 -9.46
C GLN A 63 -9.76 31.06 -10.94
N ALA A 64 -8.92 31.67 -11.78
CA ALA A 64 -8.70 31.22 -13.14
C ALA A 64 -8.35 29.73 -13.10
N GLU A 65 -9.19 28.90 -13.73
CA GLU A 65 -8.91 27.47 -13.90
C GLU A 65 -7.57 27.36 -14.65
N LEU A 66 -6.58 26.83 -13.95
CA LEU A 66 -5.34 26.44 -14.60
C LEU A 66 -5.69 25.33 -15.61
N PRO A 67 -5.07 25.29 -16.81
CA PRO A 67 -5.35 24.25 -17.79
C PRO A 67 -4.84 22.85 -17.37
N PHE A 68 -4.44 22.70 -16.10
CA PHE A 68 -3.94 21.48 -15.48
C PHE A 68 -4.22 21.52 -13.97
N GLU A 69 -4.54 20.36 -13.41
CA GLU A 69 -4.70 20.18 -11.97
C GLU A 69 -3.41 19.62 -11.38
N LEU A 70 -2.79 20.38 -10.48
CA LEU A 70 -1.63 19.94 -9.71
C LEU A 70 -1.94 19.98 -8.21
N PRO A 71 -1.36 19.06 -7.43
CA PRO A 71 -1.49 19.11 -5.97
C PRO A 71 -0.87 20.40 -5.42
N ALA A 72 -1.28 20.84 -4.23
CA ALA A 72 -0.69 22.02 -3.58
C ALA A 72 0.77 21.79 -3.10
N ALA A 73 1.13 20.55 -2.81
CA ALA A 73 2.47 20.11 -2.44
C ALA A 73 2.80 18.78 -3.12
N VAL A 74 4.08 18.57 -3.42
CA VAL A 74 4.61 17.39 -4.11
C VAL A 74 5.68 16.73 -3.26
N ALA A 75 5.67 15.39 -3.26
CA ALA A 75 6.70 14.59 -2.63
C ALA A 75 7.99 14.59 -3.46
N MET A 76 9.12 14.81 -2.79
CA MET A 76 10.47 14.85 -3.38
C MET A 76 11.27 13.57 -3.15
N ASP A 77 10.66 12.58 -2.52
CA ASP A 77 11.14 11.21 -2.36
C ASP A 77 9.99 10.21 -2.59
N ILE A 78 10.33 8.92 -2.70
CA ILE A 78 9.35 7.89 -3.03
C ILE A 78 8.44 7.57 -1.84
N GLU A 79 8.97 7.72 -0.62
CA GLU A 79 8.31 7.50 0.66
C GLU A 79 7.30 8.60 1.01
N GLY A 80 7.40 9.77 0.39
CA GLY A 80 6.56 10.93 0.65
C GLY A 80 6.98 11.76 1.87
N THR A 81 8.19 11.59 2.39
CA THR A 81 8.68 12.23 3.61
C THR A 81 8.99 13.71 3.42
N THR A 82 9.52 14.08 2.26
CA THR A 82 9.89 15.45 1.91
C THR A 82 8.82 16.05 1.02
N LEU A 83 8.12 17.07 1.50
CA LEU A 83 7.11 17.80 0.74
C LEU A 83 7.61 19.20 0.39
N VAL A 84 7.44 19.58 -0.87
CA VAL A 84 7.69 20.95 -1.35
C VAL A 84 6.41 21.50 -1.95
N ALA A 85 6.11 22.77 -1.66
CA ALA A 85 4.96 23.44 -2.26
C ALA A 85 5.15 23.52 -3.77
N THR A 86 4.11 23.17 -4.54
CA THR A 86 4.20 23.10 -6.01
C THR A 86 4.59 24.44 -6.64
N ARG A 87 4.20 25.54 -5.99
CA ARG A 87 4.51 26.90 -6.41
C ARG A 87 5.99 27.28 -6.25
N ASP A 88 6.71 26.57 -5.38
CA ASP A 88 8.10 26.86 -5.01
C ASP A 88 9.08 25.90 -5.69
N LEU A 89 8.59 24.97 -6.52
CA LEU A 89 9.43 24.03 -7.25
C LEU A 89 10.26 24.76 -8.31
N SER A 90 11.57 24.54 -8.29
CA SER A 90 12.42 24.80 -9.44
C SER A 90 12.08 23.85 -10.59
N ARG A 91 12.55 24.15 -11.80
CA ARG A 91 12.39 23.26 -12.96
C ARG A 91 12.91 21.85 -12.68
N ASP A 92 14.13 21.74 -12.15
CA ASP A 92 14.76 20.44 -11.87
C ASP A 92 13.98 19.66 -10.81
N GLN A 93 13.43 20.36 -9.81
CA GLN A 93 12.57 19.75 -8.80
C GLN A 93 11.24 19.26 -9.40
N PHE A 94 10.66 20.02 -10.34
CA PHE A 94 9.44 19.62 -11.03
C PHE A 94 9.66 18.40 -11.94
N GLU A 95 10.78 18.36 -12.68
CA GLU A 95 11.16 17.19 -13.48
C GLU A 95 11.43 15.96 -12.60
N ARG A 96 12.06 16.16 -11.43
CA ARG A 96 12.27 15.10 -10.45
C ARG A 96 10.96 14.57 -9.86
N ALA A 97 10.02 15.46 -9.54
CA ALA A 97 8.69 15.09 -9.09
C ALA A 97 7.95 14.22 -10.11
N ILE A 98 8.06 14.54 -11.41
CA ILE A 98 7.50 13.70 -12.49
C ILE A 98 8.15 12.31 -12.50
N GLU A 99 9.48 12.24 -12.33
CA GLU A 99 10.19 10.96 -12.29
C GLU A 99 9.75 10.08 -11.12
N ILE A 100 9.63 10.67 -9.93
CA ILE A 100 9.12 9.99 -8.73
C ILE A 100 7.71 9.45 -9.00
N ARG A 101 6.84 10.28 -9.59
CA ARG A 101 5.47 9.86 -9.91
C ARG A 101 5.43 8.71 -10.91
N ARG A 102 6.32 8.70 -11.91
CA ARG A 102 6.45 7.57 -12.85
C ARG A 102 6.85 6.28 -12.14
N ARG A 103 7.79 6.34 -11.19
CA ARG A 103 8.21 5.17 -10.40
C ARG A 103 7.07 4.65 -9.53
N GLN A 104 6.33 5.55 -8.85
CA GLN A 104 5.16 5.18 -8.06
C GLN A 104 4.11 4.46 -8.93
N ILE A 105 3.77 5.02 -10.09
CA ILE A 105 2.81 4.42 -11.03
C ILE A 105 3.29 3.04 -11.50
N ALA A 106 4.58 2.89 -11.80
CA ALA A 106 5.14 1.60 -12.20
C ALA A 106 5.01 0.55 -11.09
N HIS A 107 5.33 0.92 -9.84
CA HIS A 107 5.19 0.04 -8.68
C HIS A 107 3.72 -0.34 -8.44
N ASP A 108 2.82 0.65 -8.41
CA ASP A 108 1.38 0.42 -8.20
C ASP A 108 0.78 -0.45 -9.31
N SER A 109 1.21 -0.24 -10.56
CA SER A 109 0.78 -1.04 -11.71
C SER A 109 1.28 -2.48 -11.63
N ALA A 110 2.53 -2.68 -11.21
CA ALA A 110 3.09 -4.02 -11.01
C ALA A 110 2.35 -4.75 -9.89
N ALA A 111 2.11 -4.09 -8.75
CA ALA A 111 1.31 -4.65 -7.67
C ALA A 111 -0.10 -5.01 -8.16
N LEU A 112 -0.80 -4.11 -8.85
CA LEU A 112 -2.13 -4.39 -9.38
C LEU A 112 -2.16 -5.60 -10.33
N ARG A 113 -1.09 -5.80 -11.13
CA ARG A 113 -0.97 -6.97 -12.00
C ARG A 113 -0.89 -8.26 -11.18
N GLU A 114 -0.10 -8.29 -10.10
CA GLU A 114 -0.02 -9.46 -9.22
C GLU A 114 -1.39 -9.78 -8.57
N TRP A 115 -2.11 -8.75 -8.12
CA TRP A 115 -3.46 -8.93 -7.55
C TRP A 115 -4.46 -9.46 -8.58
N ARG A 116 -4.40 -9.00 -9.83
CA ARG A 116 -5.24 -9.53 -10.91
C ARG A 116 -4.91 -10.97 -11.25
N GLU A 117 -3.64 -11.33 -11.24
CA GLU A 117 -3.21 -12.70 -11.48
C GLU A 117 -3.66 -13.63 -10.33
N ALA A 118 -3.51 -13.18 -9.08
CA ALA A 118 -4.03 -13.88 -7.91
C ALA A 118 -5.55 -14.13 -8.01
N LEU A 119 -6.32 -13.09 -8.39
CA LEU A 119 -7.76 -13.21 -8.64
C LEU A 119 -8.07 -14.24 -9.74
N ARG A 120 -7.40 -14.12 -10.90
CA ARG A 120 -7.58 -15.06 -12.04
C ARG A 120 -7.34 -16.51 -11.61
N GLN A 121 -6.33 -16.75 -10.77
CA GLN A 121 -6.04 -18.09 -10.28
C GLN A 121 -7.06 -18.58 -9.28
N ALA A 122 -7.57 -17.71 -8.40
CA ALA A 122 -8.58 -18.06 -7.41
C ALA A 122 -9.98 -18.25 -8.03
N ASP A 123 -10.32 -17.52 -9.10
CA ASP A 123 -11.62 -17.60 -9.78
C ASP A 123 -11.99 -19.03 -10.18
N ARG A 124 -11.01 -19.86 -10.58
CA ARG A 124 -11.26 -21.26 -10.94
C ARG A 124 -11.76 -22.09 -9.76
N PHE A 125 -11.31 -21.76 -8.55
CA PHE A 125 -11.69 -22.44 -7.30
C PHE A 125 -12.98 -21.86 -6.76
N TRP A 126 -13.15 -20.54 -6.80
CA TRP A 126 -14.41 -19.88 -6.44
C TRP A 126 -15.59 -20.30 -7.32
N ALA A 127 -15.36 -20.58 -8.61
CA ALA A 127 -16.39 -21.12 -9.50
C ALA A 127 -16.94 -22.47 -9.02
N ALA A 128 -16.09 -23.31 -8.42
CA ALA A 128 -16.47 -24.61 -7.86
C ALA A 128 -16.92 -24.52 -6.39
N HIS A 129 -16.41 -23.53 -5.65
CA HIS A 129 -16.65 -23.34 -4.23
C HIS A 129 -16.90 -21.86 -3.91
N PRO A 130 -18.11 -21.34 -4.16
CA PRO A 130 -18.42 -19.92 -4.02
C PRO A 130 -18.28 -19.37 -2.59
N ASP A 131 -18.43 -20.24 -1.58
CA ASP A 131 -18.36 -19.86 -0.17
C ASP A 131 -16.93 -19.82 0.40
N TRP A 132 -15.93 -20.21 -0.40
CA TRP A 132 -14.53 -20.20 0.03
C TRP A 132 -14.01 -18.78 0.18
N CYS A 133 -13.10 -18.57 1.14
CA CYS A 133 -12.33 -17.34 1.20
C CYS A 133 -11.11 -17.44 0.26
N PHE A 134 -10.46 -16.31 -0.02
CA PHE A 134 -9.25 -16.30 -0.85
C PHE A 134 -8.14 -17.20 -0.28
N GLY A 135 -8.06 -17.34 1.05
CA GLY A 135 -7.11 -18.24 1.71
C GLY A 135 -7.33 -19.70 1.32
N ASP A 136 -8.57 -20.18 1.32
CA ASP A 136 -8.91 -21.55 0.91
C ASP A 136 -8.56 -21.78 -0.58
N CYS A 137 -8.80 -20.78 -1.44
CA CYS A 137 -8.38 -20.83 -2.83
C CYS A 137 -6.85 -20.87 -2.98
N LEU A 138 -6.12 -20.12 -2.16
CA LEU A 138 -4.66 -20.09 -2.17
C LEU A 138 -4.09 -21.45 -1.77
N ASP A 139 -4.61 -22.05 -0.71
CA ASP A 139 -4.22 -23.40 -0.26
C ASP A 139 -4.46 -24.43 -1.37
N ALA A 140 -5.59 -24.33 -2.08
CA ALA A 140 -5.91 -25.21 -3.20
C ALA A 140 -4.99 -24.98 -4.44
N ILE A 141 -4.61 -23.73 -4.72
CA ILE A 141 -3.62 -23.39 -5.77
C ILE A 141 -2.27 -24.03 -5.46
N LEU A 142 -1.79 -23.87 -4.22
CA LEU A 142 -0.51 -24.41 -3.77
C LEU A 142 -0.51 -25.94 -3.81
N ALA A 143 -1.60 -26.58 -3.37
CA ALA A 143 -1.75 -28.03 -3.42
C ALA A 143 -1.74 -28.60 -4.86
N GLN A 144 -2.22 -27.85 -5.87
CA GLN A 144 -2.09 -28.24 -7.28
C GLN A 144 -0.68 -28.07 -7.82
N ALA A 145 0.05 -27.04 -7.38
CA ALA A 145 1.42 -26.79 -7.83
C ALA A 145 2.41 -27.85 -7.33
N ASP A 146 2.14 -28.43 -6.15
CA ASP A 146 2.96 -29.49 -5.54
C ASP A 146 2.66 -30.91 -6.06
N GLN A 147 1.66 -31.10 -6.93
CA GLN A 147 1.43 -32.40 -7.55
C GLN A 147 2.43 -32.64 -8.69
N PRO A 148 3.33 -33.65 -8.59
CA PRO A 148 4.27 -33.95 -9.66
C PRO A 148 3.51 -34.39 -10.90
N ALA A 149 3.83 -33.79 -12.05
CA ALA A 149 3.30 -34.19 -13.34
C ALA A 149 3.48 -35.71 -13.52
N ALA A 150 2.38 -36.45 -13.54
CA ALA A 150 2.40 -37.90 -13.74
C ALA A 150 3.22 -38.20 -15.01
N ARG A 151 4.32 -38.93 -14.84
CA ARG A 151 5.12 -39.44 -15.97
C ARG A 151 4.17 -40.24 -16.88
N PRO A 152 4.13 -39.97 -18.20
CA PRO A 152 3.38 -40.83 -19.10
C PRO A 152 4.04 -42.22 -19.07
N GLU A 153 3.27 -43.22 -18.65
CA GLU A 153 3.66 -44.62 -18.79
C GLU A 153 3.77 -44.93 -20.29
N VAL A 154 4.98 -45.22 -20.75
CA VAL A 154 5.22 -45.73 -22.10
C VAL A 154 4.90 -47.23 -22.08
N PRO A 155 3.93 -47.71 -22.86
CA PRO A 155 3.64 -49.15 -22.92
C PRO A 155 4.79 -49.89 -23.63
N ALA A 156 5.11 -51.07 -23.10
CA ALA A 156 6.14 -51.99 -23.62
C ALA A 156 5.73 -52.70 -24.91
#